data_AF-A0A2P7EFQ2-F1
#
_entry.id   AF-A0A2P7EFQ2-F1
#
_cell.length_a   1.000
_cell.length_b   1.000
_cell.length_c   1.000
_cell.angle_alpha   90.00
_cell.angle_beta   90.00
_cell.angle_gamma   90.00
#
_symmetry.space_group_name_H-M   'P 1'
#
loop_
_entity.id
_entity.type
_entity.pdbx_description
1 polymer ?
#
loop_
_entity_poly.entity_id
_entity_poly.type
_entity_poly.pdbx_seq_one_letter_code
_entity_poly.pdbx_strand_id
1 'polypeptide(L)'
;MKTLLLLGLLLLPSTAARAQPTKLNCPGETTVEMRYCAGVQLEKSTKQLNSKLPTAIYQQWQEASKAVCTAAYAPYKDGSIYPQLLISCNNKLNRTLLKEFKGMDQ
;
A
#
# COMPACT_ATOMS: atom_id res chain seq x y z
N MET A 1 5.85 57.64 8.09
CA MET A 1 5.44 56.72 9.17
C MET A 1 4.04 56.19 8.86
N LYS A 2 3.90 55.15 8.02
CA LYS A 2 2.58 54.64 7.62
C LYS A 2 2.65 53.18 7.10
N THR A 3 3.31 52.31 7.85
CA THR A 3 3.55 50.91 7.44
C THR A 3 3.43 49.89 8.57
N LEU A 4 2.71 50.20 9.66
CA LEU A 4 2.64 49.34 10.86
C LEU A 4 1.32 48.59 11.09
N LEU A 5 0.44 48.45 10.08
CA LEU A 5 -0.91 47.89 10.30
C LEU A 5 -1.24 46.59 9.54
N LEU A 6 -0.26 45.82 9.05
CA LEU A 6 -0.55 44.60 8.27
C LEU A 6 0.02 43.28 8.84
N LEU A 7 0.67 43.29 10.00
CA LEU A 7 1.32 42.10 10.58
C LEU A 7 0.43 41.24 11.50
N GLY A 8 -0.86 41.53 11.62
CA GLY A 8 -1.74 40.89 12.60
C GLY A 8 -2.48 39.61 12.17
N LEU A 9 -2.42 39.18 10.90
CA LEU A 9 -3.34 38.16 10.38
C LEU A 9 -2.81 36.71 10.34
N LEU A 10 -1.60 36.44 10.87
CA LEU A 10 -0.92 35.14 10.71
C LEU A 10 -1.02 34.17 11.91
N LEU A 11 -1.83 34.48 12.93
CA LEU A 11 -1.94 33.68 14.17
C LEU A 11 -3.19 32.79 14.25
N LEU A 12 -3.76 32.37 13.11
CA LEU A 12 -4.81 31.34 13.13
C LEU A 12 -4.18 29.95 13.30
N PRO A 13 -4.42 29.23 14.42
CA PRO A 13 -3.93 27.87 14.58
C PRO A 13 -4.56 27.01 13.49
N SER A 14 -3.73 26.53 12.57
CA SER A 14 -4.15 25.59 11.54
C SER A 14 -4.54 24.28 12.24
N THR A 15 -5.81 24.09 12.52
CA THR A 15 -6.33 22.77 12.85
C THR A 15 -6.10 21.91 11.62
N ALA A 16 -5.05 21.09 11.67
CA ALA A 16 -4.78 20.10 10.65
C ALA A 16 -6.01 19.17 10.61
N ALA A 17 -6.91 19.41 9.67
CA ALA A 17 -8.04 18.54 9.40
C ALA A 17 -7.47 17.18 9.04
N ARG A 18 -7.53 16.24 9.99
CA ARG A 18 -7.13 14.86 9.76
C ARG A 18 -8.17 14.26 8.83
N ALA A 19 -7.90 14.32 7.52
CA ALA A 19 -8.73 13.68 6.52
C ALA A 19 -8.87 12.20 6.91
N GLN A 20 -10.07 11.80 7.34
CA GLN A 20 -10.39 10.39 7.51
C GLN A 20 -10.17 9.73 6.15
N PRO A 21 -9.52 8.55 6.09
CA PRO A 21 -9.33 7.87 4.82
C PRO A 21 -10.72 7.58 4.25
N THR A 22 -11.09 8.32 3.20
CA THR A 22 -12.26 8.02 2.40
C THR A 22 -12.16 6.56 1.99
N LYS A 23 -13.25 5.78 2.13
CA LYS A 23 -13.28 4.41 1.62
C LYS A 23 -12.85 4.48 0.15
N LEU A 24 -11.65 3.96 -0.13
CA LEU A 24 -11.12 4.00 -1.48
C LEU A 24 -12.02 3.14 -2.35
N ASN A 25 -12.80 3.80 -3.20
CA ASN A 25 -13.58 3.13 -4.21
C ASN A 25 -12.65 2.81 -5.38
N CYS A 26 -12.59 1.54 -5.75
CA CYS A 26 -11.74 1.03 -6.82
C CYS A 26 -12.61 0.33 -7.87
N PRO A 27 -13.52 1.04 -8.57
CA PRO A 27 -14.33 0.45 -9.64
C PRO A 27 -13.49 -0.18 -10.76
N GLY A 28 -12.27 0.30 -11.00
CA GLY A 28 -11.34 -0.31 -11.96
C GLY A 28 -11.63 0.05 -13.42
N GLU A 29 -12.24 1.21 -13.65
CA GLU A 29 -12.64 1.68 -14.99
C GLU A 29 -11.43 2.10 -15.85
N THR A 30 -10.30 2.42 -15.21
CA THR A 30 -9.07 2.82 -15.90
C THR A 30 -7.86 2.03 -15.44
N THR A 31 -6.89 1.83 -16.33
CA THR A 31 -5.62 1.17 -15.99
C THR A 31 -4.83 1.91 -14.93
N VAL A 32 -4.93 3.25 -14.89
CA VAL A 32 -4.29 4.07 -13.85
C VAL A 32 -4.88 3.76 -12.49
N GLU A 33 -6.21 3.72 -12.41
CA GLU A 33 -6.92 3.41 -11.18
C GLU A 33 -6.67 1.98 -10.72
N MET A 34 -6.72 1.00 -11.64
CA MET A 34 -6.40 -0.40 -11.33
C MET A 34 -5.00 -0.56 -10.74
N ARG A 35 -4.01 0.18 -11.27
CA ARG A 35 -2.64 0.19 -10.75
C ARG A 35 -2.55 0.83 -9.36
N TYR A 36 -3.16 2.00 -9.20
CA TYR A 36 -3.20 2.70 -7.92
C TYR A 36 -3.82 1.81 -6.83
N CYS A 37 -4.99 1.24 -7.11
CA CYS A 37 -5.71 0.39 -6.18
C CYS A 37 -4.94 -0.89 -5.84
N ALA A 38 -4.29 -1.54 -6.82
CA ALA A 38 -3.43 -2.68 -6.53
C ALA A 38 -2.29 -2.32 -5.57
N GLY A 39 -1.68 -1.13 -5.75
CA GLY A 39 -0.68 -0.59 -4.82
C GLY A 39 -1.23 -0.41 -3.41
N VAL A 40 -2.40 0.23 -3.26
CA VAL A 40 -3.04 0.44 -1.95
C VAL A 40 -3.36 -0.90 -1.26
N GLN A 41 -3.85 -1.90 -2.01
CA GLN A 41 -4.15 -3.20 -1.43
C GLN A 41 -2.88 -3.93 -0.99
N LEU A 42 -1.81 -3.87 -1.79
CA LEU A 42 -0.51 -4.40 -1.39
C LEU A 42 -0.02 -3.73 -0.11
N GLU A 43 -0.01 -2.40 -0.04
CA GLU A 43 0.41 -1.63 1.14
C GLU A 43 -0.37 -2.04 2.39
N LYS A 44 -1.70 -2.18 2.27
CA LYS A 44 -2.56 -2.64 3.36
C LYS A 44 -2.16 -4.03 3.84
N SER A 45 -2.01 -4.99 2.93
CA SER A 45 -1.63 -6.37 3.27
C SER A 45 -0.24 -6.43 3.91
N THR A 46 0.70 -5.64 3.40
CA THR A 46 2.06 -5.49 3.92
C THR A 46 2.04 -4.95 5.36
N LYS A 47 1.30 -3.87 5.62
CA LYS A 47 1.18 -3.30 6.97
C LYS A 47 0.59 -4.31 7.96
N GLN A 48 -0.47 -5.02 7.55
CA GLN A 48 -1.08 -6.05 8.38
C GLN A 48 -0.10 -7.19 8.69
N LEU A 49 0.65 -7.65 7.68
CA LEU A 49 1.58 -8.75 7.88
C LEU A 49 2.79 -8.34 8.73
N ASN A 50 3.34 -7.15 8.50
CA ASN A 50 4.42 -6.60 9.32
C ASN A 50 4.02 -6.43 10.80
N SER A 51 2.74 -6.16 11.09
CA SER A 51 2.26 -6.12 12.49
C SER A 51 2.15 -7.48 13.18
N LYS A 52 2.19 -8.58 12.41
CA LYS A 52 2.03 -9.96 12.92
C LYS A 52 3.34 -10.76 12.97
N LEU A 53 4.37 -10.32 12.24
CA LEU A 53 5.64 -11.02 12.12
C LEU A 53 6.77 -10.23 12.77
N PRO A 54 7.78 -10.90 13.37
CA PRO A 54 9.04 -10.24 13.69
C PRO A 54 9.69 -9.64 12.44
N THR A 55 10.30 -8.47 12.56
CA THR A 55 10.87 -7.72 11.43
C THR A 55 11.78 -8.56 10.53
N ALA A 56 12.67 -9.38 11.12
CA ALA A 56 13.58 -10.22 10.36
C ALA A 56 12.85 -11.30 9.53
N ILE A 57 11.80 -11.91 10.10
CA ILE A 57 10.98 -12.90 9.40
C ILE A 57 10.17 -12.23 8.28
N TYR A 58 9.61 -11.04 8.56
CA TYR A 58 8.91 -10.27 7.53
C TYR A 58 9.83 -9.87 6.37
N GLN A 59 11.08 -9.51 6.63
CA GLN A 59 12.07 -9.23 5.57
C GLN A 59 12.36 -10.47 4.71
N GLN A 60 12.59 -11.62 5.33
CA GLN A 60 12.79 -12.88 4.59
C GLN A 60 11.57 -13.25 3.75
N TRP A 61 10.36 -13.05 4.30
CA TRP A 61 9.11 -13.27 3.57
C TRP A 61 9.01 -12.37 2.34
N GLN A 62 9.33 -11.07 2.45
CA GLN A 62 9.30 -10.15 1.30
C GLN A 62 10.27 -10.58 0.19
N GLU A 63 11.48 -11.01 0.53
CA GLU A 63 12.45 -11.48 -0.46
C GLU A 63 11.96 -12.78 -1.12
N ALA A 64 11.44 -13.73 -0.33
CA ALA A 64 10.89 -14.98 -0.84
C ALA A 64 9.68 -14.75 -1.76
N SER A 65 8.71 -13.93 -1.34
CA SER A 65 7.52 -13.65 -2.13
C SER A 65 7.86 -12.91 -3.42
N LYS A 66 8.80 -11.96 -3.36
CA LYS A 66 9.30 -11.25 -4.54
C LYS A 66 9.97 -12.22 -5.52
N ALA A 67 10.83 -13.13 -5.05
CA ALA A 67 11.49 -14.12 -5.89
C ALA A 67 10.47 -15.06 -6.56
N VAL A 68 9.51 -15.58 -5.79
CA VAL A 68 8.43 -16.44 -6.30
C VAL A 68 7.60 -15.72 -7.36
N CYS A 69 7.15 -14.49 -7.10
CA CYS A 69 6.35 -13.73 -8.06
C CYS A 69 7.14 -13.37 -9.33
N THR A 70 8.42 -13.02 -9.19
CA THR A 70 9.31 -12.74 -10.32
C THR A 70 9.47 -13.98 -11.20
N ALA A 71 9.70 -15.14 -10.60
CA ALA A 71 9.83 -16.40 -11.33
C ALA A 71 8.51 -16.78 -12.02
N ALA A 72 7.37 -16.69 -11.32
CA ALA A 72 6.06 -17.06 -11.85
C ALA A 72 5.64 -16.22 -13.06
N TYR A 73 6.00 -14.93 -13.08
CA TYR A 73 5.63 -14.01 -14.16
C TYR A 73 6.80 -13.63 -15.08
N ALA A 74 7.92 -14.35 -15.03
CA ALA A 74 9.06 -14.15 -15.92
C ALA A 74 8.71 -14.09 -17.42
N PRO A 75 7.74 -14.88 -17.95
CA PRO A 75 7.32 -14.79 -19.35
C PRO A 75 6.75 -13.42 -19.74
N TYR A 76 6.27 -12.63 -18.77
CA TYR A 76 5.66 -11.33 -19.01
C TYR A 76 6.62 -10.16 -18.79
N LYS A 77 7.90 -10.40 -18.44
CA LYS A 77 8.86 -9.38 -17.95
C LYS A 77 8.97 -8.13 -18.83
N ASP A 78 8.84 -8.28 -20.15
CA ASP A 78 8.99 -7.20 -21.13
C ASP A 78 7.66 -6.50 -21.45
N GLY A 79 6.55 -6.98 -20.87
CA GLY A 79 5.21 -6.44 -21.06
C GLY A 79 4.85 -5.35 -20.05
N SER A 80 4.08 -4.34 -20.48
CA SER A 80 3.58 -3.26 -19.61
C SER A 80 2.63 -3.71 -18.50
N ILE A 81 2.18 -4.96 -18.54
CA ILE A 81 1.37 -5.62 -17.49
C ILE A 81 2.23 -6.18 -16.35
N TYR A 82 3.52 -6.40 -16.55
CA TYR A 82 4.41 -7.07 -15.60
C TYR A 82 4.39 -6.46 -14.19
N PRO A 83 4.50 -5.12 -14.02
CA PRO A 83 4.43 -4.52 -12.68
C PRO A 83 3.12 -4.82 -11.95
N GLN A 84 2.00 -4.84 -12.69
CA GLN A 84 0.68 -5.15 -12.12
C GLN A 84 0.60 -6.60 -11.64
N LEU A 85 1.19 -7.53 -12.39
CA LEU A 85 1.25 -8.96 -12.01
C LEU A 85 2.07 -9.15 -10.73
N LEU A 86 3.22 -8.48 -10.62
CA LEU A 86 4.05 -8.55 -9.41
C LEU A 86 3.34 -8.00 -8.18
N ILE A 87 2.69 -6.84 -8.29
CA ILE A 87 1.94 -6.21 -7.18
C ILE A 87 0.79 -7.12 -6.75
N SER A 88 0.00 -7.62 -7.71
CA SER A 88 -1.14 -8.51 -7.45
C SER A 88 -0.70 -9.81 -6.79
N CYS A 89 0.41 -10.40 -7.26
CA CYS A 89 0.97 -11.63 -6.72
C CYS A 89 1.40 -11.46 -5.25
N ASN A 90 2.20 -10.43 -4.95
CA ASN A 90 2.66 -10.19 -3.58
C ASN A 90 1.47 -9.92 -2.63
N ASN A 91 0.48 -9.14 -3.05
CA ASN A 91 -0.72 -8.89 -2.25
C ASN A 91 -1.50 -10.19 -1.99
N LYS A 92 -1.66 -11.05 -3.01
CA LYS A 92 -2.33 -12.35 -2.83
C LYS A 92 -1.59 -13.24 -1.84
N LEU A 93 -0.27 -13.35 -1.95
CA LEU A 93 0.55 -14.13 -1.01
C LEU A 93 0.42 -13.60 0.42
N ASN A 94 0.53 -12.28 0.63
CA ASN A 94 0.33 -11.67 1.95
C ASN A 94 -1.07 -11.97 2.51
N ARG A 95 -2.11 -11.82 1.69
CA ARG A 95 -3.49 -12.09 2.11
C ARG A 95 -3.74 -13.57 2.42
N THR A 96 -3.10 -14.48 1.70
CA THR A 96 -3.15 -15.92 2.00
C THR A 96 -2.51 -16.19 3.36
N LEU A 97 -1.29 -15.72 3.61
CA LEU A 97 -0.63 -15.91 4.91
C LEU A 97 -1.43 -15.28 6.06
N LEU A 98 -2.00 -14.09 5.85
CA LEU A 98 -2.90 -13.46 6.82
C LEU A 98 -4.18 -14.28 7.08
N LYS A 99 -4.68 -15.03 6.09
CA LYS A 99 -5.82 -15.94 6.25
C LYS A 99 -5.42 -17.14 7.10
N GLU A 100 -4.25 -17.73 6.84
CA GLU A 100 -3.72 -18.82 7.67
C GLU A 100 -3.60 -18.37 9.13
N PHE A 101 -3.08 -17.16 9.39
CA PHE A 101 -3.00 -16.63 10.76
C PHE A 101 -4.36 -16.49 11.45
N LYS A 102 -5.40 -16.09 10.74
CA LYS A 102 -6.76 -16.02 11.31
C LYS A 102 -7.35 -17.39 11.61
N GLY A 103 -6.96 -18.42 10.87
CA GLY A 103 -7.37 -19.81 11.13
C GLY A 103 -6.71 -20.41 12.37
N MET A 104 -5.66 -19.77 12.90
CA MET A 104 -4.94 -20.20 14.11
C MET A 104 -5.37 -19.43 15.37
N ASP A 105 -6.16 -18.36 15.23
CA ASP A 105 -6.71 -17.58 16.36
C ASP A 105 -8.01 -18.23 16.92
N GLN A 106 -8.23 -19.54 16.69
CA GLN A 106 -9.38 -20.34 17.15
C GLN A 106 -8.95 -21.43 18.14
#